data_AF-A0A6L2PDU6-F1
#
_entry.id   AF-A0A6L2PDU6-F1
#
_cell.length_a   1.000
_cell.length_b   1.000
_cell.length_c   1.000
_cell.angle_alpha   90.00
_cell.angle_beta   90.00
_cell.angle_gamma   90.00
#
_symmetry.space_group_name_H-M   'P 1'
#
loop_
_entity.id
_entity.type
_entity.pdbx_description
1 polymer ?
#
loop_
_entity_poly.entity_id
_entity_poly.type
_entity_poly.pdbx_seq_one_letter_code
_entity_poly.pdbx_strand_id
1 'polypeptide(L)'
;YYADVETGCQVFHVCSRTSLRLKDSFLCPNGSLFNQEFFACDWWDNVDCSLSENFYSLNMRIGKADETLERMLHPNLDRTPDDLRYS
;
A
#
# COMPACT_ATOMS: atom_id res chain seq x y z
N TYR A 1 5.15 -1.31 -2.61
CA TYR A 1 4.58 -0.95 -3.91
C TYR A 1 4.86 0.52 -4.16
N TYR A 2 5.78 0.80 -5.08
CA TYR A 2 6.26 2.16 -5.36
C TYR A 2 6.15 2.44 -6.85
N ALA A 3 5.42 3.49 -7.22
CA ALA A 3 5.41 4.00 -8.59
C ALA A 3 6.81 4.45 -9.00
N ASP A 4 7.19 4.21 -10.25
CA ASP A 4 8.45 4.72 -10.80
C ASP A 4 8.18 5.99 -11.60
N VAL A 5 8.33 7.15 -10.95
CA VAL A 5 8.08 8.47 -11.55
C VAL A 5 9.06 8.80 -12.67
N GLU A 6 10.27 8.22 -12.69
CA GLU A 6 11.24 8.42 -13.78
C GLU A 6 10.76 7.76 -15.08
N THR A 7 9.97 6.69 -14.96
CA THR A 7 9.32 6.02 -16.09
C THR A 7 7.90 6.54 -16.38
N GLY A 8 7.49 7.65 -15.77
CA GLY A 8 6.14 8.18 -15.89
C GLY A 8 5.07 7.24 -15.31
N CYS A 9 5.41 6.48 -14.27
CA CYS A 9 4.54 5.51 -13.60
C CYS A 9 4.15 4.31 -14.46
N GLN A 10 4.78 4.08 -15.61
CA GLN A 10 4.54 2.86 -16.40
C GLN A 10 5.16 1.62 -15.73
N VAL A 11 6.23 1.81 -14.95
CA VAL A 11 6.84 0.79 -14.08
C VAL A 11 6.43 1.04 -12.63
N PHE A 12 6.31 -0.04 -11.87
CA PHE A 12 6.24 0.01 -10.42
C PHE A 12 7.12 -1.05 -9.78
N HIS A 13 7.43 -0.85 -8.51
CA HIS A 13 8.33 -1.71 -7.74
C HIS A 13 7.65 -2.31 -6.53
N VAL A 14 7.87 -3.60 -6.32
CA VAL A 14 7.46 -4.31 -5.11
C VAL A 14 8.71 -4.64 -4.31
N CYS A 15 8.75 -4.16 -3.07
CA CYS A 15 9.83 -4.49 -2.14
C CYS A 15 9.34 -5.61 -1.22
N SER A 16 10.16 -6.65 -1.07
CA SER A 16 9.88 -7.77 -0.19
C SER A 16 11.04 -7.97 0.78
N ARG A 17 10.70 -8.29 2.03
CA ARG A 17 11.68 -8.55 3.10
C ARG A 17 12.10 -10.02 3.18
N THR A 18 11.38 -10.91 2.52
CA THR A 18 11.55 -12.38 2.65
C THR A 18 12.08 -13.03 1.39
N SER A 19 12.06 -12.34 0.25
CA SER A 19 12.60 -12.86 -1.02
C SER A 19 14.09 -12.57 -1.15
N LEU A 20 14.79 -13.44 -1.91
CA LEU A 20 16.19 -13.28 -2.29
C LEU A 20 16.47 -11.97 -3.04
N ARG A 21 15.44 -11.42 -3.71
CA ARG A 21 15.45 -10.08 -4.31
C ARG A 21 14.70 -9.12 -3.42
N LEU A 22 15.35 -8.03 -3.04
CA LEU A 22 14.75 -6.98 -2.20
C LEU A 22 13.75 -6.11 -2.97
N LYS A 23 13.88 -6.04 -4.29
CA LYS A 23 13.09 -5.21 -5.20
C LYS A 23 12.83 -5.98 -6.49
N ASP A 24 11.57 -6.11 -6.85
CA ASP A 24 11.12 -6.56 -8.16
C ASP A 24 10.40 -5.42 -8.88
N SER A 25 10.55 -5.34 -10.19
CA SER A 25 9.95 -4.30 -11.05
C SER A 25 8.96 -4.92 -12.02
N PHE A 26 7.84 -4.25 -12.22
CA PHE A 26 6.74 -4.70 -13.06
C PHE A 26 6.28 -3.57 -13.97
N LEU A 27 5.86 -3.92 -15.18
CA LEU A 27 5.31 -2.99 -16.17
C LEU A 27 3.78 -3.08 -16.14
N CYS A 28 3.11 -1.93 -16.09
CA CYS A 28 1.67 -1.89 -16.34
C CYS A 28 1.35 -2.19 -17.83
N PRO A 29 0.19 -2.80 -18.14
CA PRO A 29 -0.24 -2.99 -19.51
C PRO A 29 -0.30 -1.69 -20.34
N ASN A 30 -0.26 -1.82 -21.67
CA ASN A 30 -0.34 -0.67 -22.58
C ASN A 30 -1.59 0.17 -22.31
N GLY A 31 -1.41 1.49 -22.17
CA GLY A 31 -2.49 2.44 -21.87
C GLY A 31 -2.83 2.57 -20.39
N SER A 32 -2.05 1.95 -19.49
CA SER A 32 -2.25 2.09 -18.04
C SER A 32 -0.98 2.52 -17.34
N LEU A 33 -1.15 3.20 -16.20
CA LEU A 33 -0.09 3.67 -15.31
C LEU A 33 -0.36 3.15 -13.90
N PHE A 34 0.68 2.97 -13.12
CA PHE A 34 0.54 2.54 -11.74
C PHE A 34 -0.01 3.70 -10.88
N ASN A 35 -1.22 3.53 -10.38
CA ASN A 35 -1.82 4.43 -9.43
C ASN A 35 -1.34 4.09 -8.01
N GLN A 36 -0.47 4.94 -7.47
CA GLN A 36 0.13 4.74 -6.15
C GLN A 36 -0.90 4.77 -5.00
N GLU A 37 -1.99 5.51 -5.15
CA GLU A 37 -3.05 5.62 -4.14
C GLU A 37 -3.83 4.32 -3.98
N PHE A 38 -4.12 3.64 -5.10
CA PHE A 38 -4.91 2.41 -5.13
C PHE A 38 -4.07 1.13 -5.24
N PHE A 39 -2.75 1.25 -5.38
CA PHE A 39 -1.82 0.14 -5.57
C PHE A 39 -2.17 -0.76 -6.77
N ALA A 40 -2.68 -0.18 -7.86
CA ALA A 40 -3.10 -0.90 -9.06
C ALA A 40 -2.72 -0.13 -10.33
N CYS A 41 -2.61 -0.83 -11.45
CA CYS A 41 -2.56 -0.17 -12.75
C CYS A 41 -3.96 0.33 -13.12
N ASP A 42 -4.10 1.61 -13.42
CA ASP A 42 -5.34 2.25 -13.86
C ASP A 42 -5.10 2.93 -15.22
N TRP A 43 -6.16 3.29 -15.91
CA TRP A 43 -6.08 4.04 -17.17
C TRP A 43 -5.29 5.33 -16.96
N TRP A 44 -4.41 5.64 -17.91
CA TRP A 44 -3.48 6.77 -17.83
C TRP A 44 -4.17 8.11 -17.52
N ASP A 45 -5.40 8.32 -17.99
CA ASP A 45 -6.22 9.51 -17.72
C ASP A 45 -6.64 9.67 -16.25
N ASN A 46 -6.66 8.57 -15.49
CA ASN A 46 -7.04 8.55 -14.06
C ASN A 46 -5.83 8.73 -13.13
N VAL A 47 -4.61 8.79 -13.67
CA VAL A 47 -3.38 8.75 -12.88
C VAL A 47 -2.57 10.03 -13.10
N ASP A 48 -2.54 10.89 -12.08
CA ASP A 48 -1.56 11.97 -12.02
C ASP A 48 -0.26 11.42 -11.41
N CYS A 49 0.64 10.98 -12.29
CA CYS A 49 1.91 10.38 -11.89
C CYS A 49 2.76 11.33 -11.02
N SER A 50 2.64 12.64 -11.19
CA SER A 50 3.41 13.63 -10.43
C SER A 50 3.06 13.64 -8.93
N LEU A 51 1.85 13.18 -8.59
CA LEU A 51 1.39 13.08 -7.21
C LEU A 51 1.77 11.75 -6.54
N SER A 52 2.32 10.79 -7.29
CA SER A 52 2.57 9.43 -6.79
C SER A 52 3.38 9.41 -5.49
N GLU A 53 4.46 10.19 -5.38
CA GLU A 53 5.32 10.18 -4.19
C GLU A 53 4.58 10.62 -2.91
N ASN A 54 3.57 11.48 -3.04
CA ASN A 54 2.74 11.91 -1.91
C ASN A 54 1.99 10.74 -1.26
N PHE A 55 1.73 9.69 -2.03
CA PHE A 55 1.00 8.50 -1.60
C PHE A 55 1.92 7.34 -1.15
N TYR A 56 3.25 7.48 -1.20
CA TYR A 56 4.16 6.41 -0.76
C TYR A 56 3.94 6.00 0.69
N SER A 57 3.52 6.93 1.55
CA SER A 57 3.20 6.66 2.95
C SER A 57 2.10 5.62 3.14
N LEU A 58 1.20 5.44 2.16
CA LEU A 58 0.17 4.41 2.18
C LEU A 58 0.74 2.99 2.22
N ASN A 59 1.97 2.78 1.72
CA ASN A 59 2.62 1.47 1.80
C ASN A 59 2.76 0.95 3.23
N MET A 60 2.82 1.84 4.23
CA MET A 60 2.89 1.49 5.65
C MET A 60 1.63 0.80 6.18
N ARG A 61 0.54 0.82 5.39
CA ARG A 61 -0.75 0.19 5.70
C ARG A 61 -0.93 -1.16 5.01
N ILE A 62 -0.04 -1.54 4.08
CA ILE A 62 -0.15 -2.82 3.36
C ILE A 62 0.04 -3.98 4.34
N GLY A 63 -0.91 -4.91 4.34
CA GLY A 63 -0.91 -6.07 5.24
C GLY A 63 -1.26 -5.73 6.70
N LYS A 64 -1.57 -4.47 7.02
CA LYS A 64 -2.23 -4.12 8.27
C LYS A 64 -3.73 -4.29 8.08
N ALA A 65 -4.35 -5.01 8.99
CA ALA A 65 -5.80 -5.05 9.02
C ALA A 65 -6.33 -3.63 9.27
N ASP A 66 -7.47 -3.31 8.66
CA ASP A 66 -8.15 -2.04 8.95
C ASP A 66 -8.52 -2.04 10.43
N GLU A 67 -7.77 -1.29 11.23
CA GLU A 67 -7.97 -1.19 12.68
C GLU A 67 -9.43 -0.87 13.03
N THR A 68 -10.14 -0.16 12.14
CA THR A 68 -11.56 0.15 12.31
C THR A 68 -12.42 -1.11 12.20
N LEU A 69 -12.15 -1.97 11.20
CA LEU A 69 -12.86 -3.24 11.00
C LEU A 69 -12.48 -4.25 12.08
N GLU A 70 -11.20 -4.33 12.44
CA GLU A 70 -10.72 -5.21 13.51
C GLU A 70 -11.28 -4.80 14.88
N ARG A 71 -11.39 -3.50 15.17
CA ARG A 71 -12.03 -3.02 16.41
C ARG A 71 -13.53 -3.30 16.42
N MET A 72 -14.19 -3.30 15.26
CA MET A 72 -15.62 -3.63 15.14
C MET A 72 -15.89 -5.13 15.27
N LEU A 73 -15.02 -5.99 14.71
CA LEU A 73 -15.18 -7.44 14.70
C LEU A 73 -14.59 -8.11 15.95
N HIS A 74 -13.59 -7.50 16.59
CA HIS A 74 -12.91 -8.01 17.78
C HIS A 74 -12.69 -6.92 18.84
N PRO A 75 -13.75 -6.44 19.51
CA PRO A 75 -13.69 -5.33 20.49
C PRO A 75 -12.84 -5.61 21.75
N ASN A 76 -12.27 -6.82 21.88
CA ASN A 76 -11.46 -7.23 23.02
C ASN A 76 -10.07 -7.76 22.64
N LEU A 77 -9.67 -7.78 21.35
CA LEU A 77 -8.39 -8.40 20.94
C LEU A 77 -7.16 -7.56 21.36
N ASP A 78 -7.35 -6.26 21.55
CA ASP A 78 -6.30 -5.30 21.91
C ASP A 78 -6.35 -4.90 23.41
N ARG A 79 -7.20 -5.56 24.22
CA ARG A 79 -7.21 -5.30 25.67
C ARG A 79 -5.92 -5.83 26.27
N THR A 80 -5.08 -4.89 26.70
CA THR A 80 -3.94 -5.24 27.53
C THR A 80 -4.45 -5.78 28.88
N PRO A 81 -3.67 -6.62 29.59
CA PRO A 81 -4.05 -7.07 30.93
C PRO A 81 -4.32 -5.92 31.92
N ASP A 82 -3.82 -4.71 31.63
CA ASP A 82 -4.01 -3.51 32.44
C ASP A 82 -5.41 -2.90 32.28
N ASP A 83 -6.05 -3.04 31.10
CA ASP A 83 -7.42 -2.56 30.86
C ASP A 83 -8.48 -3.37 31.62
N LEU A 84 -8.16 -4.61 32.01
CA LEU A 84 -9.04 -5.49 32.80
C LEU A 84 -8.96 -5.24 34.31
N ARG A 85 -7.96 -4.49 34.80
CA ARG A 85 -7.77 -4.20 36.23
C ARG A 85 -8.60 -3.02 36.74
N TYR A 86 -9.20 -2.24 35.84
CA TYR A 86 -9.99 -1.05 36.17
C TYR A 86 -11.49 -1.21 35.91
N SER A 87 -11.99 -2.44 35.77
CA SER A 87 -13.43 -2.74 35.64
C SER A 87 -14.04 -3.35 36.89
#